data_AF-A0AAW2Q8D1-F1
#
_entry.id   AF-A0AAW2Q8D1-F1
#
_cell.length_a   1.000
_cell.length_b   1.000
_cell.length_c   1.000
_cell.angle_alpha   90.00
_cell.angle_beta   90.00
_cell.angle_gamma   90.00
#
_symmetry.space_group_name_H-M   'P 1'
#
loop_
_entity.id
_entity.type
_entity.pdbx_description
1 polymer ?
#
loop_
_entity_poly.entity_id
_entity_poly.type
_entity_poly.pdbx_seq_one_letter_code
_entity_poly.pdbx_strand_id
1 'polypeptide(L)'
;MEMSRLPKLKLRKCSFKWLKLSWRYEGRCGLPSNFDATYCYALGYAAGALLHSGKTGLISSVGNLTAPVAEWTVGGTALTSLMDVERRHGKFKPVIKKAMVELEGAPFRKFISTREDWALNNRYLNPELENFTIFELSWGGDYFPNPDPSPEILDELKELGWNLGVNEC
;
A
#
# COMPACT_ATOMS: atom_id res chain seq x y z
N MET A 1 -6.15 -14.14 28.72
CA MET A 1 -6.42 -14.03 30.17
C MET A 1 -7.89 -14.33 30.37
N GLU A 2 -8.25 -15.46 30.98
CA GLU A 2 -9.65 -15.91 31.07
C GLU A 2 -10.29 -15.36 32.36
N MET A 3 -11.17 -14.38 32.20
CA MET A 3 -11.75 -13.63 33.34
C MET A 3 -12.69 -14.48 34.22
N SER A 4 -13.13 -15.64 33.71
CA SER A 4 -13.93 -16.66 34.40
C SER A 4 -13.14 -17.44 35.46
N ARG A 5 -11.80 -17.57 35.30
CA ARG A 5 -10.94 -18.38 36.17
C ARG A 5 -10.38 -17.63 37.38
N LEU A 6 -10.62 -16.32 37.48
CA LEU A 6 -10.17 -15.55 38.64
C LEU A 6 -11.00 -15.93 39.87
N PRO A 7 -10.36 -16.34 41.00
CA PRO A 7 -11.06 -16.70 42.22
C PRO A 7 -11.98 -15.55 42.66
N LYS A 8 -13.14 -15.89 43.26
CA LYS A 8 -14.15 -14.95 43.77
C LYS A 8 -13.65 -14.09 44.96
N LEU A 9 -12.35 -13.81 45.05
CA LEU A 9 -11.75 -12.83 45.94
C LEU A 9 -12.26 -11.45 45.53
N LYS A 10 -13.25 -10.91 46.28
CA LYS A 10 -13.67 -9.51 46.56
C LYS A 10 -13.22 -8.31 45.66
N LEU A 11 -12.72 -8.52 44.45
CA LEU A 11 -12.23 -7.50 43.51
C LEU A 11 -13.26 -7.17 42.41
N ARG A 12 -14.43 -7.80 42.44
CA ARG A 12 -15.50 -7.57 41.46
C ARG A 12 -16.31 -6.32 41.81
N LYS A 13 -15.73 -5.13 41.62
CA LYS A 13 -16.49 -3.87 41.58
C LYS A 13 -16.73 -3.34 40.15
N CYS A 14 -16.14 -3.96 39.13
CA CYS A 14 -16.24 -3.50 37.74
C CYS A 14 -17.17 -4.39 36.91
N SER A 15 -18.09 -3.77 36.16
CA SER A 15 -18.94 -4.44 35.17
C SER A 15 -18.22 -4.49 33.83
N PHE A 16 -18.11 -5.66 33.22
CA PHE A 16 -17.50 -5.83 31.90
C PHE A 16 -18.55 -6.24 30.88
N LYS A 17 -18.68 -5.46 29.82
CA LYS A 17 -19.53 -5.74 28.66
C LYS A 17 -18.65 -5.74 27.43
N TRP A 18 -18.84 -6.71 26.53
CA TRP A 18 -18.08 -6.79 25.28
C TRP A 18 -19.01 -6.57 24.08
N LEU A 19 -18.50 -5.86 23.09
CA LEU A 19 -19.12 -5.72 21.77
C LEU A 19 -18.12 -6.22 20.73
N LYS A 20 -18.59 -7.04 19.79
CA LYS A 20 -17.78 -7.54 18.68
C LYS A 20 -18.12 -6.74 17.44
N LEU A 21 -17.09 -6.21 16.79
CA LEU A 21 -17.21 -5.44 15.56
C LEU A 21 -16.22 -6.00 14.52
N SER A 22 -16.68 -6.14 13.28
CA SER A 22 -15.89 -6.74 12.18
C SER A 22 -15.89 -5.79 10.98
N TRP A 23 -14.77 -5.10 10.76
CA TRP A 23 -14.57 -4.18 9.64
C TRP A 23 -13.73 -4.81 8.55
N ARG A 24 -14.33 -5.65 7.71
CA ARG A 24 -13.62 -6.29 6.59
C ARG A 24 -14.11 -5.87 5.21
N TYR A 25 -15.43 -5.66 5.06
CA TYR A 25 -16.05 -5.36 3.78
C TYR A 25 -16.02 -3.87 3.45
N GLU A 26 -16.39 -3.02 4.42
CA GLU A 26 -16.48 -1.56 4.24
C GLU A 26 -15.17 -0.93 3.73
N GLY A 27 -14.01 -1.41 4.20
CA GLY A 27 -12.72 -0.85 3.78
C GLY A 27 -12.24 -1.25 2.38
N ARG A 28 -12.93 -2.17 1.67
CA ARG A 28 -12.48 -2.67 0.35
C ARG A 28 -13.12 -1.93 -0.83
N CYS A 29 -14.23 -1.23 -0.59
CA CYS A 29 -15.00 -0.53 -1.61
C CYS A 29 -15.13 0.98 -1.31
N GLY A 30 -14.23 1.52 -0.48
CA GLY A 30 -14.16 2.96 -0.23
C GLY A 30 -13.56 3.73 -1.42
N LEU A 31 -13.73 5.04 -1.43
CA LEU A 31 -13.02 5.91 -2.37
C LEU A 31 -11.50 5.83 -2.08
N PRO A 32 -10.65 5.79 -3.12
CA PRO A 32 -9.21 5.73 -2.93
C PRO A 32 -8.69 7.06 -2.38
N SER A 33 -7.73 6.99 -1.46
CA SER A 33 -6.98 8.17 -1.02
C SER A 33 -6.26 8.83 -2.21
N ASN A 34 -5.85 10.10 -2.09
CA ASN A 34 -5.03 10.75 -3.12
C ASN A 34 -3.76 9.94 -3.43
N PHE A 35 -3.15 9.36 -2.40
CA PHE A 35 -1.98 8.50 -2.57
C PHE A 35 -2.31 7.27 -3.42
N ASP A 36 -3.36 6.51 -3.07
CA ASP A 36 -3.74 5.31 -3.81
C ASP A 36 -4.18 5.62 -5.24
N ALA A 37 -4.89 6.73 -5.45
CA ALA A 37 -5.33 7.17 -6.77
C ALA A 37 -4.12 7.48 -7.69
N THR A 38 -3.18 8.30 -7.23
CA THR A 38 -1.97 8.64 -7.99
C THR A 38 -1.07 7.41 -8.19
N TYR A 39 -0.92 6.58 -7.17
CA TYR A 39 -0.11 5.36 -7.25
C TYR A 39 -0.68 4.35 -8.25
N CYS A 40 -2.00 4.12 -8.24
CA CYS A 40 -2.64 3.21 -9.19
C CYS A 40 -2.60 3.74 -10.62
N TYR A 41 -2.73 5.06 -10.79
CA TYR A 41 -2.58 5.70 -12.10
C TYR A 41 -1.16 5.50 -12.66
N ALA A 42 -0.13 5.74 -11.84
CA ALA A 42 1.26 5.53 -12.22
C ALA A 42 1.55 4.07 -12.60
N LEU A 43 1.05 3.10 -11.83
CA LEU A 43 1.19 1.67 -12.14
C LEU A 43 0.53 1.29 -13.47
N GLY A 44 -0.66 1.82 -13.76
CA GLY A 44 -1.36 1.58 -15.01
C GLY A 44 -0.58 2.13 -16.22
N TYR A 45 -0.10 3.37 -16.10
CA TYR A 45 0.72 4.01 -17.14
C TYR A 45 2.02 3.23 -17.40
N ALA A 46 2.69 2.83 -16.33
CA ALA A 46 3.91 2.02 -16.37
C ALA A 46 3.70 0.67 -17.05
N ALA A 47 2.60 -0.02 -16.74
CA ALA A 47 2.26 -1.29 -17.39
C ALA A 47 2.04 -1.11 -18.90
N GLY A 48 1.39 -0.02 -19.31
CA GLY A 48 1.22 0.36 -20.71
C GLY A 48 2.57 0.61 -21.41
N ALA A 49 3.47 1.36 -20.78
CA ALA A 49 4.81 1.62 -21.31
C ALA A 49 5.66 0.34 -21.45
N LEU A 50 5.60 -0.56 -20.45
CA LEU A 50 6.29 -1.85 -20.49
C LEU A 50 5.75 -2.73 -21.63
N LEU A 51 4.43 -2.76 -21.82
CA LEU A 51 3.80 -3.49 -22.91
C LEU A 51 4.20 -2.92 -24.28
N HIS A 52 4.23 -1.59 -24.42
CA HIS A 52 4.67 -0.93 -25.65
C HIS A 52 6.14 -1.27 -25.98
N SER A 53 6.99 -1.39 -24.95
CA SER A 53 8.39 -1.84 -25.13
C SER A 53 8.54 -3.35 -25.42
N GLY A 54 7.45 -4.11 -25.49
CA GLY A 54 7.45 -5.55 -25.79
C GLY A 54 7.94 -6.43 -24.63
N LYS A 55 8.05 -5.91 -23.40
CA LYS A 55 8.51 -6.66 -22.23
C LYS A 55 7.36 -7.47 -21.62
N THR A 56 7.62 -8.72 -21.25
CA THR A 56 6.65 -9.63 -20.62
C THR A 56 7.19 -10.26 -19.34
N GLY A 57 6.31 -10.77 -18.48
CA GLY A 57 6.69 -11.41 -17.22
C GLY A 57 7.17 -10.44 -16.13
N LEU A 58 6.90 -9.14 -16.28
CA LEU A 58 7.22 -8.10 -15.32
C LEU A 58 5.97 -7.66 -14.55
N ILE A 59 6.13 -7.35 -13.28
CA ILE A 59 5.14 -6.64 -12.46
C ILE A 59 5.52 -5.16 -12.49
N SER A 60 4.58 -4.29 -12.86
CA SER A 60 4.79 -2.85 -12.74
C SER A 60 5.07 -2.47 -11.28
N SER A 61 6.12 -1.69 -11.07
CA SER A 61 6.56 -1.25 -9.75
C SER A 61 6.86 0.24 -9.76
N VAL A 62 6.52 0.90 -8.65
CA VAL A 62 6.88 2.30 -8.40
C VAL A 62 7.72 2.34 -7.12
N GLY A 63 8.89 2.97 -7.20
CA GLY A 63 9.82 3.19 -6.11
C GLY A 63 9.74 4.61 -5.56
N ASN A 64 10.43 4.83 -4.44
CA ASN A 64 10.54 6.14 -3.76
C ASN A 64 9.19 6.74 -3.28
N LEU A 65 8.28 5.91 -2.79
CA LEU A 65 6.92 6.31 -2.37
C LEU A 65 6.87 7.27 -1.16
N THR A 66 7.98 7.46 -0.45
CA THR A 66 8.08 8.43 0.65
C THR A 66 8.35 9.85 0.19
N ALA A 67 8.83 10.02 -1.05
CA ALA A 67 9.12 11.31 -1.68
C ALA A 67 7.87 11.88 -2.36
N PRO A 68 7.86 13.18 -2.72
CA PRO A 68 6.79 13.74 -3.56
C PRO A 68 6.65 12.99 -4.88
N VAL A 69 5.46 13.02 -5.47
CA VAL A 69 5.08 12.27 -6.69
C VAL A 69 6.04 12.50 -7.86
N ALA A 70 6.62 13.70 -7.97
CA ALA A 70 7.56 14.05 -9.03
C ALA A 70 8.89 13.26 -8.97
N GLU A 71 9.26 12.73 -7.81
CA GLU A 71 10.51 11.98 -7.59
C GLU A 71 10.29 10.46 -7.59
N TRP A 72 9.09 10.01 -7.95
CA TRP A 72 8.77 8.59 -8.01
C TRP A 72 9.45 7.94 -9.20
N THR A 73 10.12 6.81 -8.95
CA THR A 73 10.74 6.02 -10.01
C THR A 73 9.78 4.93 -10.45
N VAL A 74 9.60 4.77 -11.75
CA VAL A 74 8.63 3.84 -12.32
C VAL A 74 9.37 2.79 -13.15
N GLY A 75 9.03 1.51 -12.96
CA GLY A 75 9.71 0.41 -13.61
C GLY A 75 8.93 -0.90 -13.61
N GLY A 76 9.65 -1.98 -13.87
CA GLY A 76 9.11 -3.34 -13.87
C GLY A 76 10.03 -4.30 -13.14
N THR A 77 9.48 -5.04 -12.18
CA THR A 77 10.19 -6.07 -11.42
C THR A 77 9.88 -7.45 -12.00
N ALA A 78 10.90 -8.29 -12.21
CA ALA A 78 10.71 -9.63 -12.72
C ALA A 78 9.86 -10.49 -11.76
N LEU A 79 8.79 -11.08 -12.27
CA LEU A 79 7.85 -11.90 -11.49
C LEU A 79 8.55 -13.10 -10.84
N THR A 80 9.49 -13.70 -11.55
CA THR A 80 10.25 -14.88 -11.10
C THR A 80 11.11 -14.58 -9.88
N SER A 81 11.63 -13.36 -9.73
CA SER A 81 12.44 -12.95 -8.57
C SER A 81 11.65 -12.93 -7.26
N LEU A 82 10.31 -12.88 -7.33
CA LEU A 82 9.42 -12.87 -6.16
C LEU A 82 8.85 -14.26 -5.83
N MET A 83 9.10 -15.26 -6.68
CA MET A 83 8.56 -16.61 -6.51
C MET A 83 9.46 -17.47 -5.64
N ASP A 84 8.84 -18.32 -4.83
CA ASP A 84 9.49 -19.46 -4.17
C ASP A 84 8.66 -20.74 -4.38
N VAL A 85 9.26 -21.90 -4.15
CA VAL A 85 8.59 -23.20 -4.32
C VAL A 85 7.96 -23.64 -3.00
N GLU A 86 6.64 -23.60 -2.92
CA GLU A 86 5.87 -24.09 -1.78
C GLU A 86 5.17 -25.42 -2.10
N ARG A 87 5.03 -26.29 -1.10
CA ARG A 87 4.24 -27.53 -1.24
C ARG A 87 2.78 -27.28 -0.84
N ARG A 88 1.87 -27.35 -1.81
CA ARG A 88 0.41 -27.21 -1.59
C ARG A 88 -0.33 -28.42 -2.11
N HIS A 89 -1.21 -28.99 -1.28
CA HIS A 89 -1.97 -30.21 -1.59
C HIS A 89 -1.06 -31.34 -2.13
N GLY A 90 0.09 -31.55 -1.49
CA GLY A 90 1.03 -32.61 -1.83
C GLY A 90 1.95 -32.35 -3.04
N LYS A 91 1.69 -31.32 -3.86
CA LYS A 91 2.50 -30.95 -5.04
C LYS A 91 3.33 -29.70 -4.80
N PHE A 92 4.51 -29.62 -5.40
CA PHE A 92 5.34 -28.40 -5.42
C PHE A 92 4.77 -27.42 -6.45
N LYS A 93 4.52 -26.18 -6.04
CA LYS A 93 4.01 -25.11 -6.89
C LYS A 93 4.84 -23.83 -6.67
N PRO A 94 5.22 -23.10 -7.73
CA PRO A 94 5.80 -21.77 -7.55
C PRO A 94 4.72 -20.82 -7.04
N VAL A 95 5.03 -20.09 -5.97
CA VAL A 95 4.13 -19.18 -5.27
C VAL A 95 4.91 -17.95 -4.83
N ILE A 96 4.28 -16.77 -4.92
CA ILE A 96 4.84 -15.55 -4.32
C ILE A 96 4.64 -15.63 -2.81
N LYS A 97 5.75 -15.60 -2.06
CA LYS A 97 5.70 -15.60 -0.60
C LYS A 97 4.97 -14.37 -0.10
N LYS A 98 4.08 -14.56 0.89
CA LYS A 98 3.44 -13.45 1.57
C LYS A 98 4.46 -12.75 2.48
N ALA A 99 4.69 -11.47 2.24
CA ALA A 99 5.48 -10.64 3.15
C ALA A 99 4.73 -10.52 4.50
N MET A 100 5.38 -10.98 5.57
CA MET A 100 4.87 -10.88 6.94
C MET A 100 5.50 -9.68 7.64
N VAL A 101 4.94 -9.25 8.78
CA VAL A 101 5.50 -8.15 9.56
C VAL A 101 6.88 -8.56 10.10
N GLU A 102 7.89 -7.73 9.82
CA GLU A 102 9.22 -7.89 10.37
C GLU A 102 9.26 -7.44 11.83
N LEU A 103 9.54 -8.38 12.74
CA LEU A 103 9.59 -8.11 14.18
C LEU A 103 10.77 -7.23 14.58
N GLU A 104 11.84 -7.22 13.79
CA GLU A 104 12.98 -6.34 14.00
C GLU A 104 12.86 -5.02 13.24
N GLY A 105 11.81 -4.85 12.43
CA GLY A 105 11.58 -3.66 11.64
C GLY A 105 11.25 -2.43 12.48
N ALA A 106 11.55 -1.25 11.94
CA ALA A 106 11.28 0.04 12.59
C ALA A 106 9.81 0.23 13.03
N PRO A 107 8.78 -0.16 12.23
CA PRO A 107 7.39 -0.01 12.64
C PRO A 107 7.03 -0.83 13.89
N PHE A 108 7.48 -2.08 13.96
CA PHE A 108 7.17 -2.95 15.09
C PHE A 108 7.95 -2.55 16.36
N ARG A 109 9.21 -2.10 16.21
CA ARG A 109 9.98 -1.55 17.33
C ARG A 109 9.30 -0.33 17.94
N LYS A 110 8.76 0.58 17.11
CA LYS A 110 8.00 1.74 17.60
C LYS A 110 6.78 1.30 18.40
N PHE A 111 6.03 0.30 17.90
CA PHE A 111 4.90 -0.29 18.62
C PHE A 111 5.30 -0.89 19.97
N ILE A 112 6.41 -1.64 20.06
CA ILE A 112 6.90 -2.20 21.33
C ILE A 112 7.20 -1.08 22.35
N SER A 113 7.81 0.02 21.93
CA SER A 113 8.18 1.11 22.83
C SER A 113 6.98 1.82 23.47
N THR A 114 5.82 1.81 22.83
CA THR A 114 4.63 2.57 23.29
C THR A 114 3.51 1.70 23.83
N ARG A 115 3.50 0.38 23.55
CA ARG A 115 2.38 -0.52 23.91
C ARG A 115 2.09 -0.56 25.42
N GLU A 116 3.11 -0.45 26.26
CA GLU A 116 2.95 -0.52 27.73
C GLU A 116 2.27 0.74 28.27
N ASP A 117 2.65 1.91 27.75
CA ASP A 117 1.98 3.18 28.07
C ASP A 117 0.53 3.17 27.58
N TRP A 118 0.28 2.73 26.35
CA TRP A 118 -1.07 2.64 25.77
C TRP A 118 -2.00 1.65 26.47
N ALA A 119 -1.44 0.64 27.14
CA ALA A 119 -2.22 -0.33 27.90
C ALA A 119 -2.72 0.22 29.25
N LEU A 120 -1.97 1.17 29.84
CA LEU A 120 -2.26 1.74 31.15
C LEU A 120 -2.98 3.09 31.06
N ASN A 121 -2.66 3.88 30.04
CA ASN A 121 -3.12 5.27 29.88
C ASN A 121 -4.08 5.43 28.69
N ASN A 122 -5.04 6.35 28.83
CA ASN A 122 -5.98 6.71 27.77
C ASN A 122 -5.30 7.60 26.70
N ARG A 123 -4.65 6.97 25.71
CA ARG A 123 -3.95 7.64 24.59
C ARG A 123 -4.61 7.36 23.24
N TYR A 124 -5.91 7.59 23.15
CA TYR A 124 -6.63 7.41 21.89
C TYR A 124 -6.31 8.54 20.91
N LEU A 125 -5.87 8.18 19.72
CA LEU A 125 -5.78 9.08 18.58
C LEU A 125 -7.05 8.91 17.76
N ASN A 126 -7.70 10.03 17.45
CA ASN A 126 -8.82 10.03 16.52
C ASN A 126 -8.29 10.51 15.17
N PRO A 127 -8.00 9.58 14.22
CA PRO A 127 -7.64 10.01 12.88
C PRO A 127 -8.82 10.77 12.28
N GLU A 128 -8.52 11.91 11.67
CA GLU A 128 -9.54 12.62 10.89
C GLU A 128 -9.90 11.80 9.65
N LEU A 129 -11.11 12.02 9.15
CA LEU A 129 -11.49 11.50 7.84
C LEU A 129 -10.54 12.09 6.81
N GLU A 130 -10.12 11.28 5.83
CA GLU A 130 -9.36 11.81 4.70
C GLU A 130 -10.16 12.96 4.08
N ASN A 131 -9.56 14.15 4.08
CA ASN A 131 -10.12 15.32 3.42
C ASN A 131 -10.08 15.07 1.91
N PHE A 132 -11.07 14.34 1.39
CA PHE A 132 -11.50 14.49 0.01
C PHE A 132 -11.99 15.93 -0.11
N THR A 133 -11.11 16.86 -0.43
CA THR A 133 -11.48 18.24 -0.67
C THR A 133 -12.49 18.30 -1.80
N ILE A 134 -13.77 18.38 -1.40
CA ILE A 134 -14.83 19.07 -2.13
C ILE A 134 -14.46 20.56 -2.10
N PHE A 135 -13.51 20.95 -2.96
CA PHE A 135 -13.05 22.29 -3.33
C PHE A 135 -11.92 21.99 -4.35
N GLU A 136 -12.11 21.83 -5.65
CA GLU A 136 -12.92 22.60 -6.59
C GLU A 136 -13.77 21.70 -7.51
N LEU A 137 -15.10 21.83 -7.40
CA LEU A 137 -15.99 21.75 -8.55
C LEU A 137 -16.24 23.19 -9.03
N SER A 138 -15.17 23.90 -9.35
CA SER A 138 -15.21 25.05 -10.26
C SER A 138 -14.74 24.51 -11.60
N TRP A 139 -15.59 24.65 -12.61
CA TRP A 139 -15.23 24.32 -13.99
C TRP A 139 -13.98 25.11 -14.41
N GLY A 140 -12.84 24.44 -14.43
CA GLY A 140 -11.58 24.93 -14.98
C GLY A 140 -10.76 23.72 -15.35
N GLY A 141 -10.81 23.34 -16.62
CA GLY A 141 -10.09 22.18 -17.15
C GLY A 141 -8.59 22.40 -17.03
N ASP A 142 -7.85 21.33 -16.72
CA ASP A 142 -6.40 21.17 -17.01
C ASP A 142 -5.87 19.74 -16.73
N TYR A 143 -6.69 18.80 -16.24
CA TYR A 143 -6.26 17.41 -15.96
C TYR A 143 -6.50 16.37 -17.07
N PHE A 144 -6.74 16.79 -18.31
CA PHE A 144 -6.76 15.87 -19.44
C PHE A 144 -6.15 16.51 -20.70
N PRO A 145 -4.84 16.36 -20.94
CA PRO A 145 -4.36 16.30 -22.31
C PRO A 145 -4.60 14.86 -22.80
N ASN A 146 -5.69 14.65 -23.54
CA ASN A 146 -5.63 13.65 -24.61
C ASN A 146 -5.04 14.36 -25.83
N PRO A 147 -3.86 13.93 -26.28
CA PRO A 147 -3.64 13.86 -27.71
C PRO A 147 -3.18 12.44 -28.08
N ASP A 148 -3.68 11.96 -29.21
CA ASP A 148 -3.07 10.83 -29.91
C ASP A 148 -1.54 11.03 -29.97
N PRO A 149 -0.72 10.01 -29.72
CA PRO A 149 0.71 10.21 -29.60
C PRO A 149 1.29 10.53 -30.99
N SER A 150 1.66 11.80 -31.21
CA SER A 150 2.51 12.17 -32.31
C SER A 150 3.93 11.62 -32.07
N PRO A 151 4.70 11.32 -33.14
CA PRO A 151 6.03 10.70 -33.03
C PRO A 151 7.08 11.50 -32.23
N GLU A 152 6.78 12.75 -31.87
CA GLU A 152 7.70 13.69 -31.19
C GLU A 152 7.77 13.46 -29.67
N ILE A 153 6.73 12.90 -29.04
CA ILE A 153 6.69 12.64 -27.58
C ILE A 153 7.69 11.54 -27.17
N LEU A 154 8.02 10.63 -28.10
CA LEU A 154 8.98 9.56 -27.85
C LEU A 154 10.43 10.06 -27.71
N ASP A 155 10.75 11.23 -28.26
CA ASP A 155 12.07 11.86 -28.10
C ASP A 155 12.13 12.80 -26.88
N GLU A 156 11.02 13.44 -26.47
CA GLU A 156 10.94 14.20 -25.21
C GLU A 156 11.10 13.33 -23.95
N LEU A 157 10.73 12.04 -24.03
CA LEU A 157 10.89 11.08 -22.92
C LEU A 157 12.35 10.69 -22.64
N LYS A 158 13.30 11.04 -23.52
CA LYS A 158 14.75 10.90 -23.25
C LYS A 158 15.35 12.12 -22.55
N GLU A 159 14.79 13.32 -22.72
CA GLU A 159 15.32 14.55 -22.11
C GLU A 159 14.77 14.82 -20.70
N LEU A 160 13.58 14.30 -20.37
CA LEU A 160 12.98 14.49 -19.04
C LEU A 160 13.60 13.65 -17.91
N GLY A 161 14.71 12.94 -18.15
CA GLY A 161 15.46 12.27 -17.08
C GLY A 161 14.74 11.12 -16.37
N TRP A 162 13.60 10.65 -16.91
CA TRP A 162 12.94 9.44 -16.45
C TRP A 162 13.75 8.23 -16.90
N ASN A 163 14.80 7.94 -16.14
CA ASN A 163 15.51 6.68 -16.25
C ASN A 163 14.53 5.56 -15.92
N LEU A 164 13.99 4.90 -16.96
CA LEU A 164 13.48 3.54 -16.87
C LEU A 164 14.67 2.64 -16.54
N GLY A 165 15.13 2.73 -15.29
CA GLY A 165 16.10 1.85 -14.70
C GLY A 165 15.48 0.47 -14.64
N VAL A 166 15.76 -0.34 -15.64
CA VAL A 166 15.76 -1.78 -15.45
C VAL A 166 16.91 -2.03 -14.48
N ASN A 167 16.61 -2.19 -13.19
CA ASN A 167 17.56 -2.82 -12.29
C ASN A 167 17.66 -4.28 -12.75
N GLU A 168 18.56 -4.54 -13.70
CA GLU A 168 19.07 -5.88 -13.97
C GLU A 168 19.79 -6.33 -12.68
N CYS A 169 19.21 -7.31 -11.99
CA CYS A 169 19.93 -8.17 -11.07
C CYS A 169 20.47 -9.36 -11.84
#